data_AF-A0A4Z1IGQ2-F1
#
_entry.id   AF-A0A4Z1IGQ2-F1
#
_cell.length_a   1.000
_cell.length_b   1.000
_cell.length_c   1.000
_cell.angle_alpha   90.00
_cell.angle_beta   90.00
_cell.angle_gamma   90.00
#
_symmetry.space_group_name_H-M   'P 1'
#
loop_
_entity.id
_entity.type
_entity.pdbx_description
1 polymer ?
#
loop_
_entity_poly.entity_id
_entity_poly.type
_entity_poly.pdbx_seq_one_letter_code
_entity_poly.pdbx_strand_id
1 'polypeptide(L)'
;MRKGIPIAGSDEVQQWSNMDDDHGVSVRFKKCRPRGAHYLPPPTNRIHTANVHMAESVRMQAMLAQLSTRMQGEHCALVYFNWTVSQVAAEGVLVLLGFKVLTLCSHHNPKERRRIIALFRDSAYECDALLVEFRIGSHGQNFYEACSKLLIINETFSSMIDINHC
;
A
#
# COMPACT_ATOMS: atom_id res chain seq x y z
N MET A 1 -13.26 -24.14 -29.99
CA MET A 1 -13.69 -22.83 -29.43
C MET A 1 -13.38 -22.80 -27.94
N ARG A 2 -12.51 -21.91 -27.47
CA ARG A 2 -12.21 -21.78 -26.03
C ARG A 2 -13.39 -21.07 -25.36
N LYS A 3 -14.03 -21.72 -24.38
CA LYS A 3 -15.07 -21.09 -23.53
C LYS A 3 -14.48 -19.81 -22.93
N GLY A 4 -15.07 -18.67 -23.29
CA GLY A 4 -14.62 -17.37 -22.81
C GLY A 4 -14.69 -17.31 -21.29
N ILE A 5 -13.65 -16.76 -20.67
CA ILE A 5 -13.66 -16.39 -19.25
C ILE A 5 -14.82 -15.41 -19.07
N PRO A 6 -15.78 -15.65 -18.16
CA PRO A 6 -16.88 -14.72 -17.96
C PRO A 6 -16.33 -13.37 -17.48
N ILE A 7 -16.41 -12.36 -18.35
CA ILE A 7 -16.11 -10.97 -18.01
C ILE A 7 -17.39 -10.43 -17.39
N ALA A 8 -17.42 -10.31 -16.07
CA ALA A 8 -18.61 -9.82 -15.37
C ALA A 8 -19.05 -8.45 -15.93
N GLY A 9 -20.36 -8.29 -16.16
CA GLY A 9 -20.99 -7.09 -16.71
C GLY A 9 -20.92 -5.90 -15.76
N SER A 10 -21.21 -4.67 -16.22
CA SER A 10 -21.33 -3.49 -15.34
C SER A 10 -22.25 -3.76 -14.16
N ASP A 11 -23.34 -4.47 -14.44
CA ASP A 11 -24.47 -4.67 -13.55
C ASP A 11 -24.14 -5.67 -12.43
N GLU A 12 -23.36 -6.71 -12.74
CA GLU A 12 -22.87 -7.68 -11.74
C GLU A 12 -21.88 -7.03 -10.76
N VAL A 13 -21.09 -6.04 -11.19
CA VAL A 13 -20.24 -5.28 -10.24
C VAL A 13 -20.99 -4.24 -9.47
N GLN A 14 -22.03 -3.64 -10.06
CA GLN A 14 -22.90 -2.76 -9.28
C GLN A 14 -23.59 -3.57 -8.18
N GLN A 15 -23.98 -4.81 -8.50
CA GLN A 15 -24.53 -5.74 -7.51
C GLN A 15 -23.51 -6.09 -6.42
N TRP A 16 -22.26 -6.42 -6.77
CA TRP A 16 -21.20 -6.67 -5.77
C TRP A 16 -20.86 -5.42 -4.94
N SER A 17 -20.84 -4.24 -5.56
CA SER A 17 -20.61 -2.96 -4.87
C SER A 17 -21.71 -2.59 -3.89
N ASN A 18 -22.92 -3.13 -4.08
CA ASN A 18 -24.07 -2.91 -3.20
C ASN A 18 -24.19 -3.99 -2.12
N MET A 19 -23.34 -5.03 -2.15
CA MET A 19 -23.20 -5.99 -1.07
C MET A 19 -22.29 -5.37 -0.01
N ASP A 20 -22.89 -4.74 0.99
CA ASP A 20 -22.19 -4.04 2.08
C ASP A 20 -21.37 -4.99 2.98
N ASP A 21 -21.53 -6.30 2.79
CA ASP A 21 -20.86 -7.36 3.55
C ASP A 21 -19.50 -7.76 2.96
N ASP A 22 -19.16 -7.30 1.75
CA ASP A 22 -17.92 -7.64 1.06
C ASP A 22 -17.12 -6.38 0.70
N HIS A 23 -16.26 -5.95 1.62
CA HIS A 23 -15.23 -4.94 1.36
C HIS A 23 -13.98 -5.55 0.65
N GLY A 24 -14.18 -6.61 -0.12
CA GLY A 24 -13.15 -7.24 -0.93
C GLY A 24 -12.66 -6.36 -2.08
N VAL A 25 -11.52 -6.72 -2.65
CA VAL A 25 -10.92 -6.03 -3.79
C VAL A 25 -11.38 -6.67 -5.08
N SER A 26 -12.28 -6.02 -5.81
CA SER A 26 -12.62 -6.38 -7.18
C SER A 26 -11.68 -5.68 -8.17
N VAL A 27 -10.68 -6.39 -8.70
CA VAL A 27 -9.76 -5.84 -9.72
C VAL A 27 -10.40 -5.90 -11.10
N ARG A 28 -10.85 -4.75 -11.60
CA ARG A 28 -11.29 -4.59 -12.99
C ARG A 28 -10.26 -3.85 -13.82
N PHE A 29 -9.67 -4.53 -14.81
CA PHE A 29 -8.80 -3.92 -15.83
C PHE A 29 -9.55 -2.96 -16.80
N LYS A 30 -10.78 -2.54 -16.49
CA LYS A 30 -11.61 -1.69 -17.36
C LYS A 30 -11.34 -0.19 -17.20
N LYS A 31 -10.71 0.27 -16.11
CA LYS A 31 -10.61 1.71 -15.79
C LYS A 31 -9.32 2.42 -16.20
N CYS A 32 -8.23 1.70 -16.45
CA CYS A 32 -6.99 2.31 -16.95
C CYS A 32 -7.03 2.68 -18.44
N ARG A 33 -8.18 3.06 -19.02
CA ARG A 33 -8.28 3.44 -20.44
C ARG A 33 -7.98 4.93 -20.63
N PRO A 34 -6.85 5.33 -21.23
CA PRO A 34 -6.77 6.65 -21.86
C PRO A 34 -7.88 6.76 -22.91
N ARG A 35 -8.51 7.94 -23.02
CA ARG A 35 -9.45 8.21 -24.12
C ARG A 35 -8.76 7.90 -25.47
N GLY A 36 -9.27 6.93 -26.22
CA GLY A 36 -8.77 6.56 -27.56
C GLY A 36 -8.00 5.23 -27.67
N ALA A 37 -7.72 4.50 -26.58
CA ALA A 37 -7.06 3.20 -26.66
C ALA A 37 -8.08 2.05 -26.89
N HIS A 38 -8.01 1.40 -28.06
CA HIS A 38 -8.84 0.23 -28.40
C HIS A 38 -8.41 -1.07 -27.70
N TYR A 39 -7.16 -1.14 -27.23
CA TYR A 39 -6.57 -2.30 -26.56
C TYR A 39 -5.47 -1.82 -25.62
N LEU A 40 -5.49 -2.29 -24.37
CA LEU A 40 -4.36 -2.23 -23.47
C LEU A 40 -3.88 -3.67 -23.32
N PRO A 41 -2.64 -3.99 -23.72
CA PRO A 41 -2.12 -5.33 -23.49
C PRO A 41 -2.15 -5.61 -21.99
N PRO A 42 -2.56 -6.82 -21.56
CA PRO A 42 -2.42 -7.21 -20.17
C PRO A 42 -0.95 -7.00 -19.77
N PRO A 43 -0.68 -6.52 -18.54
CA PRO A 43 0.67 -6.21 -18.15
C PRO A 43 1.54 -7.47 -18.29
N THR A 44 2.57 -7.36 -19.14
CA THR A 44 3.43 -8.47 -19.53
C THR A 44 4.60 -8.67 -18.57
N ASN A 45 4.84 -7.70 -17.67
CA ASN A 45 5.91 -7.74 -16.69
C ASN A 45 5.51 -6.99 -15.40
N ARG A 46 6.27 -7.19 -14.33
CA ARG A 46 5.99 -6.63 -13.00
C ARG A 46 5.88 -5.09 -13.00
N ILE A 47 6.71 -4.41 -13.78
CA ILE A 47 6.74 -2.94 -13.87
C ILE A 47 5.45 -2.43 -14.54
N HIS A 48 4.99 -3.07 -15.61
CA HIS A 48 3.73 -2.75 -16.26
C HIS A 48 2.55 -2.98 -15.31
N THR A 49 2.56 -4.06 -14.52
CA THR A 49 1.53 -4.32 -13.51
C THR A 49 1.50 -3.22 -12.45
N ALA A 50 2.67 -2.84 -11.91
CA ALA A 50 2.78 -1.74 -10.96
C ALA A 50 2.23 -0.44 -11.55
N ASN A 51 2.63 -0.08 -12.78
CA ASN A 51 2.15 1.14 -13.44
C ASN A 51 0.63 1.19 -13.58
N VAL A 52 0.00 0.05 -13.93
CA VAL A 52 -1.46 -0.06 -14.01
C VAL A 52 -2.12 0.20 -12.64
N HIS A 53 -1.60 -0.40 -11.57
CA HIS A 53 -2.14 -0.19 -10.23
C HIS A 53 -1.93 1.23 -9.69
N MET A 54 -0.90 1.94 -10.16
CA MET A 54 -0.55 3.30 -9.72
C MET A 54 -1.14 4.41 -10.57
N ALA A 55 -1.57 4.12 -11.80
CA ALA A 55 -1.93 5.13 -12.80
C ALA A 55 -2.98 6.13 -12.31
N GLU A 56 -3.92 5.69 -11.48
CA GLU A 56 -5.03 6.51 -10.99
C GLU A 56 -4.77 7.13 -9.60
N SER A 57 -3.63 6.81 -8.95
CA SER A 57 -3.34 7.24 -7.58
C SER A 57 -2.12 8.14 -7.52
N VAL A 58 -2.34 9.46 -7.58
CA VAL A 58 -1.31 10.48 -7.38
C VAL A 58 -0.60 10.32 -6.03
N ARG A 59 -1.33 9.88 -4.99
CA ARG A 59 -0.75 9.61 -3.67
C ARG A 59 0.23 8.44 -3.71
N MET A 60 -0.10 7.38 -4.44
CA MET A 60 0.79 6.22 -4.57
C MET A 60 2.04 6.56 -5.40
N GLN A 61 1.87 7.36 -6.46
CA GLN A 61 2.99 7.90 -7.24
C GLN A 61 3.90 8.79 -6.38
N ALA A 62 3.33 9.69 -5.56
CA ALA A 62 4.08 10.55 -4.67
C ALA A 62 4.82 9.76 -3.58
N MET A 63 4.18 8.75 -2.97
CA MET A 63 4.81 7.85 -2.01
C MET A 63 6.04 7.17 -2.63
N LEU A 64 5.90 6.65 -3.83
CA LEU A 64 7.01 5.98 -4.52
C LEU A 64 8.14 6.92 -4.89
N ALA A 65 7.83 8.13 -5.34
CA ALA A 65 8.84 9.15 -5.55
C ALA A 65 9.65 9.35 -4.25
N GLN A 66 8.98 9.49 -3.10
CA GLN A 66 9.65 9.66 -1.82
C GLN A 66 10.46 8.45 -1.36
N LEU A 67 10.00 7.23 -1.64
CA LEU A 67 10.74 6.01 -1.31
C LEU A 67 11.94 5.80 -2.25
N SER A 68 11.82 6.20 -3.52
CA SER A 68 12.87 6.06 -4.52
C SER A 68 14.03 7.03 -4.36
N THR A 69 13.82 8.17 -3.69
CA THR A 69 14.88 9.16 -3.43
C THR A 69 15.71 8.83 -2.18
N ARG A 70 15.57 7.63 -1.62
CA ARG A 70 16.35 7.19 -0.46
C ARG A 70 17.83 7.13 -0.86
N MET A 71 18.69 7.74 -0.05
CA MET A 71 20.14 7.62 -0.23
C MET A 71 20.67 6.34 0.42
N GLN A 72 21.73 5.78 -0.16
CA GLN A 72 22.38 4.58 0.35
C GLN A 72 22.90 4.85 1.78
N GLY A 73 22.42 4.10 2.77
CA GLY A 73 22.76 4.28 4.19
C GLY A 73 21.73 5.03 5.04
N GLU A 74 20.65 5.56 4.45
CA GLU A 74 19.54 6.11 5.24
C GLU A 74 18.72 4.99 5.91
N HIS A 75 18.16 5.26 7.10
CA HIS A 75 17.23 4.34 7.76
C HIS A 75 15.93 4.13 6.95
N CYS A 76 15.16 3.12 7.31
CA CYS A 76 13.96 2.70 6.60
C CYS A 76 12.86 3.77 6.63
N ALA A 77 11.94 3.78 5.68
CA ALA A 77 10.76 4.64 5.75
C ALA A 77 9.67 4.05 6.65
N LEU A 78 8.94 4.89 7.37
CA LEU A 78 7.71 4.53 8.07
C LEU A 78 6.52 5.13 7.32
N VAL A 79 5.59 4.29 6.87
CA VAL A 79 4.45 4.71 6.07
C VAL A 79 3.15 4.37 6.76
N TYR A 80 2.37 5.37 7.11
CA TYR A 80 1.08 5.22 7.75
C TYR A 80 -0.06 5.21 6.73
N PHE A 81 -1.01 4.31 6.93
CA PHE A 81 -2.24 4.21 6.16
C PHE A 81 -3.45 4.28 7.09
N ASN A 82 -4.45 5.08 6.72
CA ASN A 82 -5.71 5.10 7.46
C ASN A 82 -6.59 3.86 7.18
N TRP A 83 -6.44 3.25 6.01
CA TRP A 83 -7.27 2.13 5.55
C TRP A 83 -6.41 0.93 5.16
N THR A 84 -6.77 -0.25 5.66
CA THR A 84 -6.07 -1.51 5.38
C THR A 84 -6.01 -1.83 3.89
N VAL A 85 -7.06 -1.54 3.12
CA VAL A 85 -7.06 -1.76 1.65
C VAL A 85 -6.01 -0.91 0.94
N SER A 86 -5.79 0.33 1.39
CA SER A 86 -4.74 1.18 0.83
C SER A 86 -3.35 0.66 1.15
N GLN A 87 -3.15 0.14 2.36
CA GLN A 87 -1.91 -0.50 2.79
C GLN A 87 -1.59 -1.73 1.94
N VAL A 88 -2.57 -2.62 1.74
CA VAL A 88 -2.41 -3.84 0.92
C VAL A 88 -2.14 -3.50 -0.54
N ALA A 89 -2.83 -2.50 -1.10
CA ALA A 89 -2.58 -2.05 -2.47
C ALA A 89 -1.16 -1.48 -2.63
N ALA A 90 -0.71 -0.68 -1.66
CA ALA A 90 0.64 -0.13 -1.63
C ALA A 90 1.71 -1.24 -1.49
N GLU A 91 1.49 -2.22 -0.61
CA GLU A 91 2.36 -3.39 -0.45
C GLU A 91 2.54 -4.13 -1.77
N GLY A 92 1.44 -4.45 -2.46
CA GLY A 92 1.47 -5.14 -3.74
C GLY A 92 2.28 -4.38 -4.81
N VAL A 93 2.10 -3.06 -4.90
CA VAL A 93 2.86 -2.22 -5.82
C VAL A 93 4.34 -2.16 -5.47
N LEU A 94 4.69 -1.99 -4.20
CA LEU A 94 6.06 -1.93 -3.72
C LEU A 94 6.80 -3.24 -3.98
N VAL A 95 6.15 -4.37 -3.68
CA VAL A 95 6.69 -5.70 -3.98
C VAL A 95 6.89 -5.89 -5.49
N LEU A 96 5.94 -5.46 -6.33
CA LEU A 96 6.09 -5.55 -7.79
C LEU A 96 7.32 -4.79 -8.29
N LEU A 97 7.59 -3.61 -7.72
CA LEU A 97 8.73 -2.76 -8.04
C LEU A 97 10.05 -3.20 -7.37
N GLY A 98 10.02 -4.21 -6.50
CA GLY A 98 11.20 -4.80 -5.88
C GLY A 98 11.61 -4.20 -4.55
N PHE A 99 10.78 -3.34 -3.94
CA PHE A 99 11.02 -2.84 -2.59
C PHE A 99 10.87 -3.97 -1.56
N LYS A 100 11.73 -3.94 -0.53
CA LYS A 100 11.68 -4.80 0.64
C LYS A 100 10.82 -4.13 1.70
N VAL A 101 9.59 -4.60 1.87
CA VAL A 101 8.63 -3.99 2.79
C VAL A 101 8.29 -4.92 3.95
N LEU A 102 8.05 -4.33 5.11
CA LEU A 102 7.39 -4.97 6.23
C LEU A 102 6.00 -4.36 6.38
N THR A 103 5.04 -5.18 6.81
CA THR A 103 3.66 -4.73 6.99
C THR A 103 3.23 -5.01 8.42
N LEU A 104 2.62 -4.03 9.09
CA LEU A 104 2.01 -4.17 10.41
C LEU A 104 0.50 -3.95 10.30
N CYS A 105 -0.25 -5.04 10.42
CA CYS A 105 -1.72 -5.07 10.30
C CYS A 105 -2.39 -5.59 11.58
N SER A 106 -3.71 -5.40 11.66
CA SER A 106 -4.54 -5.73 12.84
C SER A 106 -4.70 -7.22 13.05
N HIS A 107 -4.65 -8.00 11.96
CA HIS A 107 -4.72 -9.45 11.99
C HIS A 107 -3.46 -10.12 12.57
N HIS A 108 -2.34 -9.39 12.70
CA HIS A 108 -1.14 -9.94 13.33
C HIS A 108 -1.35 -10.12 14.82
N ASN A 109 -1.00 -11.31 15.33
CA ASN A 109 -1.00 -11.57 16.76
C ASN A 109 0.14 -10.79 17.47
N PRO A 110 0.11 -10.65 18.80
CA PRO A 110 1.13 -9.87 19.53
C PRO A 110 2.58 -10.34 19.30
N LYS A 111 2.80 -11.64 19.07
CA LYS A 111 4.14 -12.20 18.84
C LYS A 111 4.67 -11.80 17.46
N GLU A 112 3.82 -11.85 16.43
CA GLU A 112 4.14 -11.41 15.07
C GLU A 112 4.45 -9.91 15.04
N ARG A 113 3.61 -9.09 15.69
CA ARG A 113 3.84 -7.64 15.76
C ARG A 113 5.22 -7.33 16.35
N ARG A 114 5.57 -7.96 17.48
CA ARG A 114 6.90 -7.80 18.10
C ARG A 114 8.03 -8.21 17.18
N ARG A 115 7.88 -9.31 16.43
CA ARG A 115 8.88 -9.78 15.47
C ARG A 115 9.07 -8.79 14.33
N ILE A 116 7.99 -8.27 13.74
CA ILE A 116 8.04 -7.28 12.66
C ILE A 116 8.76 -6.01 13.13
N ILE A 117 8.41 -5.53 14.32
CA ILE A 117 9.05 -4.33 14.91
C ILE A 117 10.54 -4.59 15.19
N ALA A 118 10.89 -5.77 15.70
CA ALA A 118 12.29 -6.13 15.93
C ALA A 118 13.09 -6.16 14.63
N LEU A 119 12.53 -6.73 13.56
CA LEU A 119 13.17 -6.72 12.23
C LEU A 119 13.30 -5.30 11.67
N PHE A 120 12.29 -4.45 11.87
CA PHE A 120 12.35 -3.06 11.40
C PHE A 120 13.43 -2.23 12.10
N ARG A 121 13.70 -2.52 13.37
CA ARG A 121 14.75 -1.86 14.17
C ARG A 121 16.15 -2.43 13.94
N ASP A 122 16.25 -3.61 13.33
CA ASP A 122 17.53 -4.26 13.08
C ASP A 122 18.25 -3.56 11.92
N SER A 123 19.38 -2.92 12.21
CA SER A 123 20.18 -2.22 11.20
C SER A 123 20.83 -3.16 10.18
N ALA A 124 20.95 -4.45 10.49
CA ALA A 124 21.40 -5.47 9.55
C ALA A 124 20.28 -5.97 8.63
N TYR A 125 19.01 -5.71 8.98
CA TYR A 125 17.88 -6.15 8.18
C TYR A 125 17.62 -5.14 7.05
N GLU A 126 17.69 -5.62 5.81
CA GLU A 126 17.46 -4.78 4.65
C GLU A 126 15.95 -4.55 4.44
N CYS A 127 15.49 -3.38 4.85
CA CYS A 127 14.11 -2.93 4.71
C CYS A 127 14.08 -1.55 4.06
N ASP A 128 13.14 -1.33 3.16
CA ASP A 128 12.86 -0.05 2.52
C ASP A 128 11.76 0.72 3.24
N ALA A 129 10.70 0.02 3.64
CA ALA A 129 9.60 0.65 4.33
C ALA A 129 8.87 -0.31 5.27
N LEU A 130 8.43 0.21 6.42
CA LEU A 130 7.39 -0.40 7.25
C LEU A 130 6.06 0.29 6.96
N LEU A 131 5.09 -0.49 6.49
CA LEU A 131 3.73 -0.06 6.22
C LEU A 131 2.87 -0.36 7.45
N VAL A 132 2.23 0.66 8.02
CA VAL A 132 1.48 0.54 9.28
C VAL A 132 0.09 1.14 9.14
N GLU A 133 -0.91 0.46 9.68
CA GLU A 133 -2.23 1.04 9.84
C GLU A 133 -2.23 2.05 11.00
N PHE A 134 -2.81 3.24 10.80
CA PHE A 134 -2.80 4.35 11.75
C PHE A 134 -3.27 3.96 13.14
N ARG A 135 -4.37 3.20 13.23
CA ARG A 135 -4.94 2.72 14.50
C ARG A 135 -4.00 1.80 15.26
N ILE A 136 -3.08 1.11 14.59
CA ILE A 136 -2.18 0.13 15.22
C ILE A 136 -0.88 0.79 15.62
N GLY A 137 -0.32 1.61 14.73
CA GLY A 137 0.96 2.28 15.00
C GLY A 137 0.84 3.42 16.02
N SER A 138 -0.35 4.01 16.19
CA SER A 138 -0.59 5.04 17.24
C SER A 138 -0.61 4.47 18.66
N HIS A 139 -0.72 3.15 18.84
CA HIS A 139 -0.69 2.52 20.16
C HIS A 139 0.74 2.27 20.67
N GLY A 140 1.41 3.35 21.11
CA GLY A 140 2.57 3.30 22.01
C GLY A 140 3.83 2.60 21.48
N GLN A 141 3.95 2.41 20.17
CA GLN A 141 5.14 1.83 19.55
C GLN A 141 6.19 2.92 19.32
N ASN A 142 7.38 2.75 19.90
CA ASN A 142 8.47 3.69 19.68
C ASN A 142 9.26 3.31 18.41
N PHE A 143 9.22 4.13 17.36
CA PHE A 143 10.01 3.94 16.14
C PHE A 143 11.21 4.90 16.04
N TYR A 144 11.56 5.57 17.15
CA TYR A 144 12.75 6.42 17.22
C TYR A 144 13.99 5.67 16.75
N GLU A 145 14.84 6.37 15.99
CA GLU A 145 16.11 5.89 15.43
C GLU A 145 16.00 4.75 14.39
N ALA A 146 14.83 4.16 14.19
CA ALA A 146 14.61 3.09 13.20
C ALA A 146 14.21 3.60 11.81
N CYS A 147 13.76 4.86 11.71
CA CYS A 147 13.34 5.46 10.46
C CYS A 147 13.88 6.88 10.25
N SER A 148 14.24 7.21 9.00
CA SER A 148 14.68 8.55 8.58
C SER A 148 13.58 9.35 7.90
N LYS A 149 12.48 8.69 7.50
CA LYS A 149 11.39 9.29 6.75
C LYS A 149 10.04 8.77 7.24
N LEU A 150 9.11 9.69 7.45
CA LEU A 150 7.72 9.41 7.80
C LEU A 150 6.81 9.86 6.65
N LEU A 151 5.95 8.98 6.17
CA LEU A 151 4.92 9.28 5.18
C LEU A 151 3.56 8.96 5.78
N ILE A 152 2.60 9.87 5.65
CA ILE A 152 1.21 9.66 6.08
C ILE A 152 0.31 9.67 4.86
N ILE A 153 -0.29 8.53 4.55
CA ILE A 153 -1.16 8.32 3.39
C ILE A 153 -2.61 8.27 3.87
N ASN A 154 -3.42 9.17 3.30
CA ASN A 154 -4.83 9.35 3.64
C ASN A 154 -5.06 9.90 5.06
N GLU A 155 -4.37 10.98 5.41
CA GLU A 155 -4.67 11.75 6.61
C GLU A 155 -6.14 12.21 6.58
N THR A 156 -6.96 11.63 7.43
CA THR A 156 -8.18 12.30 7.88
C THR A 156 -7.73 13.33 8.90
N PHE A 157 -7.76 14.61 8.54
CA PHE A 157 -7.69 15.71 9.51
C PHE A 157 -8.83 15.53 10.51
N SER A 158 -8.58 14.78 11.57
CA SER A 158 -9.25 14.96 12.84
C SER A 158 -8.29 15.82 13.64
N SER A 159 -8.67 17.09 13.82
CA SER A 159 -7.92 18.16 14.48
C SER A 159 -7.70 17.91 15.98
N MET A 160 -7.31 16.70 16.38
CA MET A 160 -7.19 16.26 17.77
C MET A 160 -6.04 15.26 18.00
N ILE A 161 -4.99 15.28 17.17
CA ILE A 161 -3.70 14.69 17.53
C ILE A 161 -2.60 15.69 17.17
N ASP A 162 -2.71 16.91 17.70
CA ASP A 162 -1.53 17.73 17.95
C ASP A 162 -0.82 17.12 19.17
N ILE A 163 0.11 16.21 18.92
CA ILE A 163 1.16 15.94 19.90
C ILE A 163 2.20 17.05 19.69
N ASN A 164 1.98 18.14 20.42
CA ASN A 164 3.04 19.02 20.85
C ASN A 164 4.21 18.20 21.40
N HIS A 165 5.41 18.63 21.01
CA HIS A 165 6.72 18.11 21.39
C HIS A 165 7.17 16.84 20.66
N CYS A 166 7.99 17.03 19.63
CA CYS A 166 9.44 16.81 19.72
C CYS A 166 10.18 17.90 18.95
#